data_AF-A0A819AJZ4-F1
#
_entry.id   AF-A0A819AJZ4-F1
#
_cell.length_a   1.000
_cell.length_b   1.000
_cell.length_c   1.000
_cell.angle_alpha   90.00
_cell.angle_beta   90.00
_cell.angle_gamma   90.00
#
_symmetry.space_group_name_H-M   'P 1'
#
loop_
_entity.id
_entity.type
_entity.pdbx_description
1 polymer ?
#
loop_
_entity_poly.entity_id
_entity_poly.type
_entity_poly.pdbx_seq_one_letter_code
_entity_poly.pdbx_strand_id
1 'polypeptide(L)'
;MSGGTLLCADYQMKLNDFYGNATQKWQLIYKATKNGFDAEDFHRCADNKGPTMTVIQVGTGDYLFGGYAQISWGSDNKYKADPAAFIFTLTNPHGIQPTKFFKNPGH
;
A
#
# COMPACT_ATOMS: atom_id res chain seq x y z
N MET A 1 -20.69 -11.79 0.74
CA MET A 1 -20.27 -11.72 -0.68
C MET A 1 -18.74 -11.67 -0.72
N SER A 2 -18.12 -12.68 -1.34
CA SER A 2 -16.72 -13.09 -1.23
C SER A 2 -15.76 -12.28 -2.12
N GLY A 3 -15.24 -11.18 -1.60
CA GLY A 3 -14.13 -10.44 -2.22
C GLY A 3 -12.84 -10.66 -1.46
N GLY A 4 -12.21 -11.83 -1.63
CA GLY A 4 -10.97 -12.23 -0.92
C GLY A 4 -9.97 -11.08 -0.85
N THR A 5 -9.84 -10.53 0.35
CA THR A 5 -8.88 -9.48 0.69
C THR A 5 -7.55 -10.19 0.91
N LEU A 6 -6.46 -9.62 0.38
CA LEU A 6 -5.10 -10.17 0.47
C LEU A 6 -4.60 -10.32 1.94
N LEU A 7 -5.33 -9.75 2.89
CA LEU A 7 -4.89 -9.51 4.25
C LEU A 7 -5.76 -10.32 5.22
N CYS A 8 -5.13 -11.10 6.09
CA CYS A 8 -5.79 -11.57 7.31
C CYS A 8 -6.02 -10.40 8.27
N ALA A 9 -6.79 -10.65 9.33
CA ALA A 9 -7.08 -9.64 10.36
C ALA A 9 -5.79 -9.05 10.97
N ASP A 10 -4.76 -9.86 11.18
CA ASP A 10 -3.49 -9.42 11.77
C ASP A 10 -2.76 -8.40 10.90
N TYR A 11 -2.70 -8.63 9.59
CA TYR A 11 -2.08 -7.66 8.69
C TYR A 11 -2.92 -6.39 8.54
N GLN A 12 -4.24 -6.48 8.60
CA GLN A 12 -5.07 -5.28 8.62
C GLN A 12 -4.83 -4.45 9.89
N MET A 13 -4.66 -5.09 11.06
CA MET A 13 -4.28 -4.39 12.28
C MET A 13 -2.90 -3.72 12.13
N LYS A 14 -1.91 -4.40 11.53
CA LYS A 14 -0.59 -3.81 11.31
C LYS A 14 -0.61 -2.61 10.35
N LEU A 15 -1.42 -2.65 9.30
CA LEU A 15 -1.58 -1.50 8.42
C LEU A 15 -2.24 -0.31 9.13
N ASN A 16 -3.19 -0.58 10.03
CA ASN A 16 -3.81 0.44 10.89
C ASN A 16 -2.79 1.06 11.86
N ASP A 17 -1.93 0.23 12.47
CA ASP A 17 -0.82 0.68 13.33
C ASP A 17 0.15 1.57 12.54
N PHE A 18 0.55 1.16 11.33
CA PHE A 18 1.46 1.95 10.49
C PHE A 18 0.87 3.31 10.09
N TYR A 19 -0.44 3.35 9.85
CA TYR A 19 -1.18 4.58 9.57
C TYR A 19 -1.33 5.47 10.81
N GLY A 20 -1.36 4.90 12.02
CA GLY A 20 -1.53 5.63 13.28
C GLY A 20 -2.98 5.75 13.74
N ASN A 21 -3.90 4.93 13.21
CA ASN A 21 -5.28 4.83 13.69
C ASN A 21 -5.75 3.38 13.71
N ALA A 22 -5.88 2.81 14.92
CA ALA A 22 -6.28 1.43 15.14
C ALA A 22 -7.66 1.08 14.56
N THR A 23 -8.56 2.06 14.45
CA THR A 23 -9.93 1.86 13.94
C THR A 23 -10.09 2.20 12.46
N GLN A 24 -8.97 2.42 11.75
CA GLN A 24 -9.00 2.77 10.34
C GLN A 24 -9.71 1.69 9.50
N LYS A 25 -10.57 2.16 8.60
CA LYS A 25 -11.26 1.31 7.61
C LYS A 25 -10.73 1.66 6.23
N TRP A 26 -10.34 0.63 5.48
CA TRP A 26 -9.82 0.78 4.13
C TRP A 26 -10.89 0.40 3.12
N GLN A 27 -10.99 1.19 2.04
CA GLN A 27 -11.81 0.85 0.89
C GLN A 27 -10.89 0.35 -0.22
N LEU A 28 -11.19 -0.84 -0.77
CA LEU A 28 -10.47 -1.35 -1.93
C LEU A 28 -10.88 -0.56 -3.18
N ILE A 29 -9.96 0.25 -3.71
CA ILE A 29 -10.18 1.05 -4.93
C ILE A 29 -9.56 0.41 -6.18
N TYR A 30 -8.55 -0.44 -6.01
CA TYR A 30 -7.82 -1.11 -7.09
C TYR A 30 -7.38 -2.51 -6.65
N LYS A 31 -7.50 -3.50 -7.53
CA LYS A 31 -6.87 -4.82 -7.39
C LYS A 31 -6.42 -5.30 -8.76
N ALA A 32 -5.12 -5.53 -8.94
CA ALA A 32 -4.55 -5.89 -10.24
C ALA A 32 -5.24 -7.09 -10.92
N THR A 33 -5.55 -8.15 -10.16
CA THR A 33 -6.25 -9.33 -10.68
C THR A 33 -7.71 -9.08 -11.11
N LYS A 34 -8.28 -7.91 -10.80
CA LYS A 34 -9.63 -7.48 -11.18
C LYS A 34 -9.62 -6.36 -12.22
N ASN A 35 -8.66 -5.44 -12.10
CA ASN A 35 -8.62 -4.21 -12.86
C ASN A 35 -7.59 -4.21 -13.99
N GLY A 36 -6.64 -5.14 -13.97
CA GLY A 36 -5.48 -5.19 -14.86
C GLY A 36 -4.19 -4.77 -14.15
N PHE A 37 -3.06 -5.21 -14.69
CA PHE A 37 -1.73 -5.03 -14.10
C PHE A 37 -0.98 -3.82 -14.66
N ASP A 38 -1.55 -3.11 -15.64
CA ASP A 38 -0.89 -1.98 -16.28
C ASP A 38 -0.99 -0.72 -15.40
N ALA A 39 -0.04 0.20 -15.59
CA ALA A 39 -0.04 1.47 -14.88
C ALA A 39 -1.32 2.28 -15.15
N GLU A 40 -1.85 2.21 -16.38
CA GLU A 40 -3.11 2.86 -16.76
C GLU A 40 -4.30 2.34 -15.94
N ASP A 41 -4.34 1.04 -15.63
CA ASP A 41 -5.39 0.46 -14.80
C ASP A 41 -5.33 0.95 -13.36
N PHE A 42 -4.11 1.05 -12.83
CA PHE A 42 -3.89 1.64 -11.52
C PHE A 42 -4.35 3.10 -11.49
N HIS A 43 -3.88 3.92 -12.43
CA HIS A 43 -4.21 5.35 -12.51
C HIS A 43 -5.72 5.59 -12.70
N ARG A 44 -6.38 4.82 -13.57
CA ARG A 44 -7.84 4.85 -13.76
C ARG A 44 -8.61 4.64 -12.46
N CYS A 45 -8.07 3.85 -11.53
CA CYS A 45 -8.71 3.54 -10.26
C CYS A 45 -8.26 4.45 -9.10
N ALA A 46 -6.98 4.82 -9.05
CA ALA A 46 -6.33 5.43 -7.88
C ALA A 46 -6.13 6.94 -7.98
N ASP A 47 -6.14 7.53 -9.18
CA ASP A 47 -5.95 8.96 -9.35
C ASP A 47 -7.01 9.77 -8.60
N ASN A 48 -6.55 10.81 -7.89
CA ASN A 48 -7.37 11.70 -7.08
C ASN A 48 -8.13 11.02 -5.91
N LYS A 49 -7.76 9.79 -5.53
CA LYS A 49 -8.39 9.06 -4.40
C LYS A 49 -7.62 9.15 -3.08
N GLY A 50 -6.46 9.81 -3.07
CA GLY A 50 -5.55 9.83 -1.93
C GLY A 50 -6.18 10.36 -0.63
N PRO A 51 -5.68 9.95 0.54
CA PRO A 51 -4.48 9.11 0.74
C PRO A 51 -4.71 7.61 0.45
N THR A 52 -3.67 6.88 0.06
CA THR A 52 -3.75 5.45 -0.29
C THR A 52 -2.72 4.58 0.42
N MET A 53 -3.12 3.37 0.78
CA MET A 53 -2.22 2.28 1.20
C MET A 53 -2.18 1.23 0.07
N THR A 54 -1.01 1.01 -0.51
CA THR A 54 -0.81 0.01 -1.57
C THR A 54 -0.12 -1.22 -0.97
N VAL A 55 -0.67 -2.41 -1.24
CA VAL A 55 -0.08 -3.70 -0.84
C VAL A 55 0.22 -4.52 -2.10
N ILE A 56 1.44 -5.05 -2.17
CA ILE A 56 1.95 -5.86 -3.27
C ILE A 56 2.25 -7.24 -2.71
N GLN A 57 1.82 -8.27 -3.45
CA GLN A 57 2.17 -9.67 -3.20
C GLN A 57 3.20 -10.12 -4.24
N VAL A 58 4.33 -10.64 -3.77
CA VAL A 58 5.30 -11.33 -4.63
C VAL A 58 4.76 -12.73 -4.94
N GLY A 59 4.69 -13.09 -6.22
CA GLY A 59 4.19 -14.41 -6.63
C GLY A 59 5.05 -15.58 -6.14
N THR A 60 6.34 -15.34 -5.90
CA THR A 60 7.25 -16.30 -5.27
C THR A 60 7.39 -15.99 -3.77
N GLY A 61 7.10 -16.98 -2.92
CA GLY A 61 7.26 -16.88 -1.47
C GLY A 61 6.17 -16.09 -0.73
N ASP A 62 5.11 -15.65 -1.42
CA ASP A 62 3.94 -14.98 -0.84
C ASP A 62 4.28 -13.78 0.07
N TYR A 63 5.32 -13.04 -0.31
CA TYR A 63 5.77 -11.90 0.46
C TYR A 63 4.90 -10.68 0.21
N LEU A 64 4.57 -9.97 1.30
CA LEU A 64 3.70 -8.81 1.32
C LEU A 64 4.49 -7.58 1.74
N PHE A 65 4.50 -6.58 0.89
CA PHE A 65 5.13 -5.29 1.14
C PHE A 65 4.32 -4.18 0.47
N GLY A 66 4.72 -2.93 0.66
CA GLY A 66 4.02 -1.83 0.03
C GLY A 66 4.43 -0.47 0.53
N GLY A 67 3.53 0.49 0.35
CA GLY A 67 3.75 1.85 0.79
C GLY A 67 2.45 2.64 0.97
N TYR A 68 2.59 3.73 1.69
CA TYR A 68 1.57 4.72 1.91
C TYR A 68 1.93 6.02 1.20
N ALA A 69 0.93 6.63 0.57
CA ALA A 69 1.02 7.98 0.03
C ALA A 69 -0.13 8.80 0.63
N GLN A 70 0.21 9.91 1.28
CA GLN A 70 -0.76 10.91 1.72
C GLN A 70 -1.25 11.74 0.52
N ILE A 71 -0.35 12.08 -0.39
CA ILE A 71 -0.66 12.86 -1.58
C ILE A 71 -1.32 11.99 -2.65
N SER A 72 -2.38 12.52 -3.27
CA SER A 72 -3.08 11.84 -4.37
C SER A 72 -2.17 11.56 -5.56
N TRP A 73 -2.30 10.34 -6.09
CA TRP A 73 -1.82 9.95 -7.41
C TRP A 73 -2.39 10.85 -8.50
N GLY A 74 -1.62 11.01 -9.57
CA GLY A 74 -2.04 11.69 -10.78
C GLY A 74 -1.21 11.23 -11.98
N SER A 75 -1.77 11.46 -13.15
CA SER A 75 -1.17 11.10 -14.45
C SER A 75 -0.41 12.27 -15.10
N ASP A 76 0.12 13.19 -14.30
CA ASP A 76 0.84 14.38 -14.77
C ASP A 76 2.35 14.15 -15.00
N ASN A 77 2.82 12.92 -14.82
CA ASN A 77 4.23 12.50 -14.93
C ASN A 77 5.18 13.33 -14.06
N LYS A 78 4.70 13.83 -12.91
CA LYS A 78 5.51 14.62 -11.96
C LYS A 78 5.72 13.87 -10.65
N TYR A 79 6.93 14.02 -10.11
CA TYR A 79 7.20 13.65 -8.73
C TYR A 79 6.51 14.63 -7.79
N LYS A 80 5.92 14.11 -6.72
CA LYS A 80 5.30 14.89 -5.65
C LYS A 80 6.03 14.58 -4.35
N ALA A 81 6.49 15.62 -3.66
CA ALA A 81 7.06 15.45 -2.33
C ALA A 81 5.95 15.10 -1.35
N ASP A 82 6.13 14.02 -0.61
CA ASP A 82 5.21 13.58 0.42
C ASP A 82 5.99 13.24 1.70
N PRO A 83 6.10 14.18 2.65
CA PRO A 83 6.80 13.95 3.91
C PRO A 83 6.16 12.88 4.80
N ALA A 84 4.89 12.55 4.56
CA ALA A 84 4.17 11.52 5.29
C ALA A 84 4.26 10.14 4.60
N ALA A 85 4.84 10.07 3.40
CA ALA A 85 5.01 8.81 2.70
C ALA A 85 5.99 7.87 3.43
N PHE A 86 5.69 6.59 3.39
CA PHE A 86 6.51 5.53 3.95
C PHE A 86 6.34 4.24 3.16
N ILE A 87 7.34 3.37 3.24
CA ILE A 87 7.24 1.99 2.75
C ILE A 87 7.19 1.03 3.94
N PHE A 88 6.72 -0.19 3.71
CA PHE A 88 6.65 -1.21 4.75
C PHE A 88 6.84 -2.62 4.17
N THR A 89 7.19 -3.54 5.06
CA THR A 89 7.05 -4.99 4.85
C THR A 89 6.05 -5.54 5.87
N LEU A 90 5.24 -6.50 5.45
CA LEU A 90 4.41 -7.34 6.33
C LEU A 90 5.01 -8.74 6.45
N THR A 91 5.48 -9.29 5.32
CA THR A 91 6.26 -10.54 5.26
C THR A 91 7.41 -10.37 4.27
N ASN A 92 8.50 -11.11 4.49
CA ASN A 92 9.72 -11.06 3.67
C ASN A 92 10.55 -12.34 3.84
N PRO A 93 11.51 -12.61 2.93
CA PRO A 93 12.35 -13.82 2.97
C PRO A 93 13.21 -13.95 4.24
N HIS A 94 13.44 -12.86 4.95
CA HIS A 94 14.33 -12.81 6.11
C HIS A 94 13.59 -12.94 7.44
N GLY A 95 12.27 -13.16 7.42
CA GLY A 95 11.47 -13.27 8.63
C GLY A 95 11.42 -11.99 9.46
N ILE A 96 11.73 -10.83 8.86
CA ILE A 96 11.62 -9.54 9.56
C ILE A 96 10.14 -9.32 9.87
N GLN A 97 9.85 -8.97 11.12
CA GLN A 97 8.48 -8.66 11.56
C GLN A 97 7.90 -7.49 10.74
N PRO A 98 6.56 -7.32 10.70
CA PRO A 98 5.95 -6.17 10.05
C PRO A 98 6.62 -4.86 10.47
N THR A 99 7.25 -4.18 9.52
CA THR A 99 8.11 -3.01 9.77
C THR A 99 7.78 -1.88 8.81
N LYS A 100 7.65 -0.67 9.37
CA LYS A 100 7.50 0.59 8.66
C LYS A 100 8.87 1.26 8.51
N PHE A 101 9.21 1.71 7.31
CA PHE A 101 10.45 2.41 7.01
C PHE A 101 10.16 3.86 6.62
N PHE A 102 10.88 4.78 7.23
CA PHE A 102 10.74 6.21 6.99
C PHE A 102 11.83 6.71 6.05
N LYS A 103 11.57 7.84 5.39
CA LYS A 103 12.61 8.57 4.67
C LYS A 103 13.70 9.00 5.67
N ASN A 104 14.96 8.68 5.38
CA ASN A 104 16.08 9.20 6.17
C ASN A 104 16.15 10.73 6.02
N PRO A 105 16.25 11.50 7.11
CA PRO A 105 16.29 12.97 7.05
C PRO A 105 17.49 13.57 6.31
N GLY A 106 18.47 12.75 5.89
CA GLY A 106 19.72 13.19 5.24
C GLY A 106 19.75 13.08 3.71
N HIS A 107 18.64 12.73 3.06
CA HIS A 107 18.52 12.61 1.59
C HIS A 107 17.23 13.28 1.10
#